data_AF-A0A955GQB2-F1
#
_entry.id   AF-A0A955GQB2-F1
#
_cell.length_a   1.000
_cell.length_b   1.000
_cell.length_c   1.000
_cell.angle_alpha   90.00
_cell.angle_beta   90.00
_cell.angle_gamma   90.00
#
_symmetry.space_group_name_H-M   'P 1'
#
loop_
_entity.id
_entity.type
_entity.pdbx_description
1 polymer ?
#
loop_
_entity_poly.entity_id
_entity_poly.type
_entity_poly.pdbx_seq_one_letter_code
_entity_poly.pdbx_strand_id
1 'polypeptide(L)'
;MNSIQQALRKHASEKRKTANERFFKMGEGQYSAHDTFIGVSMPDLRSVAADFLDATYNEIKETLYSDIHEDRACALIILVNRYKEGSKQDRKAVVEFYLKHKNQINNWDLVDVSAPYIIGQYVLDNPKERPILDKLVVSKDMWQRRIA
;
A
#
# COMPACT_ATOMS: atom_id res chain seq x y z
N MET A 1 -12.39 -13.74 0.02
CA MET A 1 -12.38 -12.48 0.78
C MET A 1 -11.92 -12.80 2.19
N ASN A 2 -10.71 -12.39 2.56
CA ASN A 2 -10.06 -12.73 3.83
C ASN A 2 -10.54 -11.83 5.00
N SER A 3 -9.98 -12.07 6.18
CA SER A 3 -10.30 -11.38 7.44
C SER A 3 -10.18 -9.84 7.35
N ILE A 4 -9.08 -9.34 6.75
CA ILE A 4 -8.81 -7.92 6.54
C ILE A 4 -9.90 -7.30 5.66
N GLN A 5 -10.18 -7.92 4.51
CA GLN A 5 -11.19 -7.41 3.57
C GLN A 5 -12.58 -7.39 4.21
N GLN A 6 -12.95 -8.42 4.96
CA GLN A 6 -14.22 -8.46 5.69
C GLN A 6 -14.33 -7.33 6.73
N ALA A 7 -13.26 -7.02 7.44
CA ALA A 7 -13.23 -5.89 8.36
C ALA A 7 -13.45 -4.55 7.64
N LEU A 8 -12.77 -4.33 6.50
CA LEU A 8 -12.94 -3.12 5.69
C LEU A 8 -14.38 -2.92 5.20
N ARG A 9 -15.06 -4.00 4.79
CA ARG A 9 -16.45 -3.88 4.29
C ARG A 9 -17.42 -3.33 5.33
N LYS A 10 -17.13 -3.45 6.64
CA LYS A 10 -17.97 -2.88 7.70
C LYS A 10 -17.95 -1.35 7.73
N HIS A 11 -16.94 -0.73 7.11
CA HIS A 11 -16.76 0.72 7.03
C HIS A 11 -17.06 1.28 5.62
N ALA A 12 -17.54 0.44 4.70
CA ALA A 12 -17.84 0.85 3.33
C ALA A 12 -19.04 1.81 3.27
N SER A 13 -19.00 2.78 2.36
CA SER A 13 -20.04 3.79 2.22
C SER A 13 -20.18 4.26 0.77
N GLU A 14 -21.36 4.12 0.18
CA GLU A 14 -21.61 4.54 -1.19
C GLU A 14 -21.38 6.06 -1.38
N LYS A 15 -21.80 6.87 -0.40
CA LYS A 15 -21.55 8.32 -0.42
C LYS A 15 -20.06 8.64 -0.49
N ARG A 16 -19.24 7.91 0.27
CA ARG A 16 -17.79 8.10 0.27
C ARG A 16 -17.16 7.54 -1.00
N LYS A 17 -17.63 6.41 -1.49
CA LYS A 17 -17.18 5.81 -2.75
C LYS A 17 -17.30 6.79 -3.90
N THR A 18 -18.46 7.42 -4.08
CA THR A 18 -18.64 8.47 -5.10
C THR A 18 -17.69 9.66 -4.91
N ALA A 19 -17.41 10.05 -3.66
CA ALA A 19 -16.44 11.11 -3.39
C ALA A 19 -15.00 10.69 -3.74
N ASN A 20 -14.62 9.45 -3.42
CA ASN A 20 -13.31 8.88 -3.72
C ASN A 20 -13.11 8.78 -5.25
N GLU A 21 -14.08 8.24 -5.99
CA GLU A 21 -14.04 8.13 -7.46
C GLU A 21 -13.81 9.49 -8.14
N ARG A 22 -14.45 10.55 -7.61
CA ARG A 22 -14.23 11.94 -8.08
C ARG A 22 -12.83 12.45 -7.72
N PHE A 23 -12.37 12.21 -6.50
CA PHE A 23 -11.07 12.67 -6.00
C PHE A 23 -9.90 12.02 -6.75
N PHE A 24 -9.97 10.70 -6.94
CA PHE A 24 -8.95 9.92 -7.65
C PHE A 24 -9.01 10.08 -9.17
N LYS A 25 -9.92 10.93 -9.67
CA LYS A 25 -10.08 11.30 -11.08
C LYS A 25 -10.13 10.07 -11.97
N MET A 26 -11.13 9.21 -11.78
CA MET A 26 -11.40 7.99 -12.58
C MET A 26 -11.72 8.23 -14.09
N GLY A 27 -11.28 9.34 -14.69
CA GLY A 27 -11.49 9.63 -16.10
C GLY A 27 -10.53 8.87 -17.02
N GLU A 28 -10.92 8.65 -18.27
CA GLU A 28 -10.04 8.08 -19.29
C GLU A 28 -8.71 8.84 -19.38
N GLY A 29 -7.60 8.11 -19.39
CA GLY A 29 -6.24 8.67 -19.42
C GLY A 29 -5.68 9.12 -18.05
N GLN A 30 -6.42 8.94 -16.96
CA GLN A 30 -5.94 9.19 -15.60
C GLN A 30 -5.43 7.91 -14.93
N TYR A 31 -4.53 8.09 -13.97
CA TYR A 31 -3.81 7.00 -13.30
C TYR A 31 -4.69 5.98 -12.58
N SER A 32 -5.87 6.37 -12.14
CA SER A 32 -6.76 5.51 -11.36
C SER A 32 -7.78 4.75 -12.20
N ALA A 33 -7.81 4.88 -13.53
CA ALA A 33 -8.93 4.42 -14.38
C ALA A 33 -9.34 2.92 -14.23
N HIS A 34 -8.51 2.09 -13.59
CA HIS A 34 -8.77 0.68 -13.33
C HIS A 34 -9.12 0.36 -11.86
N ASP A 35 -9.12 1.35 -10.97
CA ASP A 35 -9.38 1.17 -9.54
C ASP A 35 -10.88 1.09 -9.24
N THR A 36 -11.30 0.11 -8.44
CA THR A 36 -12.65 0.08 -7.85
C THR A 36 -12.59 0.61 -6.42
N PHE A 37 -13.56 1.41 -6.01
CA PHE A 37 -13.63 1.94 -4.65
C PHE A 37 -14.83 1.35 -3.88
N ILE A 38 -14.68 1.22 -2.56
CA ILE A 38 -15.76 0.82 -1.64
C ILE A 38 -16.12 1.93 -0.63
N GLY A 39 -15.38 3.05 -0.64
CA GLY A 39 -15.70 4.22 0.16
C GLY A 39 -15.33 4.07 1.63
N VAL A 40 -14.18 3.48 1.94
CA VAL A 40 -13.63 3.46 3.30
C VAL A 40 -12.77 4.71 3.50
N SER A 41 -12.88 5.36 4.66
CA SER A 41 -12.10 6.57 4.94
C SER A 41 -10.67 6.24 5.38
N MET A 42 -9.72 7.18 5.22
CA MET A 42 -8.35 7.00 5.72
C MET A 42 -8.26 6.70 7.22
N PRO A 43 -9.04 7.36 8.11
CA PRO A 43 -9.14 6.97 9.51
C PRO A 43 -9.57 5.51 9.71
N ASP A 44 -10.62 5.06 9.02
CA ASP A 44 -11.09 3.67 9.12
C ASP A 44 -10.05 2.68 8.58
N LEU A 45 -9.38 3.00 7.47
CA LEU A 45 -8.28 2.20 6.92
C LEU A 45 -7.16 2.00 7.94
N ARG A 46 -6.76 3.07 8.65
CA ARG A 46 -5.74 3.01 9.68
C ARG A 46 -6.21 2.23 10.91
N SER A 47 -7.47 2.39 11.30
CA SER A 47 -8.08 1.63 12.39
C SER A 47 -8.02 0.14 12.10
N VAL A 48 -8.54 -0.27 10.93
CA VAL A 48 -8.50 -1.68 10.53
C VAL A 48 -7.06 -2.17 10.45
N ALA A 49 -6.15 -1.44 9.79
CA ALA A 49 -4.76 -1.87 9.67
C ALA A 49 -4.02 -2.05 11.01
N ALA A 50 -4.43 -1.34 12.06
CA ALA A 50 -3.87 -1.51 13.41
C ALA A 50 -4.29 -2.85 14.06
N ASP A 51 -5.46 -3.37 13.72
CA ASP A 51 -5.99 -4.63 14.25
C ASP A 51 -5.39 -5.88 13.57
N PHE A 52 -4.58 -5.71 12.50
CA PHE A 52 -4.05 -6.80 11.66
C PHE A 52 -2.51 -6.82 11.57
N LEU A 53 -1.82 -6.40 12.64
CA LEU A 53 -0.35 -6.42 12.70
C LEU A 53 0.25 -7.83 12.58
N ASP A 54 -0.46 -8.83 13.11
CA ASP A 54 -0.10 -10.25 13.12
C ASP A 54 -0.59 -11.00 11.88
N ALA A 55 -1.28 -10.32 10.95
CA ALA A 55 -1.74 -10.92 9.70
C ALA A 55 -0.60 -11.59 8.93
N THR A 56 -0.90 -12.75 8.35
CA THR A 56 0.08 -13.49 7.57
C THR A 56 0.45 -12.72 6.30
N TYR A 57 1.66 -12.92 5.79
CA TYR A 57 2.05 -12.34 4.49
C TYR A 57 1.16 -12.85 3.33
N ASN A 58 0.53 -14.03 3.48
CA ASN A 58 -0.45 -14.50 2.50
C ASN A 58 -1.73 -13.67 2.53
N GLU A 59 -2.29 -13.37 3.70
CA GLU A 59 -3.46 -12.50 3.82
C GLU A 59 -3.16 -11.09 3.30
N ILE A 60 -2.01 -10.51 3.67
CA ILE A 60 -1.58 -9.20 3.17
C ILE A 60 -1.44 -9.23 1.64
N LYS A 61 -0.86 -10.30 1.08
CA LYS A 61 -0.72 -10.46 -0.37
C LYS A 61 -2.09 -10.56 -1.04
N GLU A 62 -2.99 -11.40 -0.55
CA GLU A 62 -4.34 -11.52 -1.12
C GLU A 62 -5.07 -10.18 -1.11
N THR A 63 -4.97 -9.41 -0.02
CA THR A 63 -5.57 -8.08 0.10
C THR A 63 -4.90 -7.08 -0.86
N LEU A 64 -3.57 -7.11 -1.01
CA LEU A 64 -2.81 -6.25 -1.91
C LEU A 64 -3.05 -6.54 -3.41
N TYR A 65 -3.54 -7.72 -3.75
CA TYR A 65 -3.89 -8.08 -5.14
C TYR A 65 -5.38 -7.87 -5.47
N SER A 66 -6.12 -7.21 -4.59
CA SER A 66 -7.51 -6.84 -4.82
C SER A 66 -7.63 -5.71 -5.84
N ASP A 67 -8.62 -5.79 -6.71
CA ASP A 67 -9.00 -4.69 -7.61
C ASP A 67 -9.52 -3.46 -6.82
N ILE A 68 -9.93 -3.67 -5.57
CA ILE A 68 -10.43 -2.62 -4.69
C ILE A 68 -9.25 -1.82 -4.12
N HIS A 69 -9.29 -0.52 -4.36
CA HIS A 69 -8.24 0.40 -3.96
C HIS A 69 -8.05 0.46 -2.44
N GLU A 70 -9.14 0.53 -1.66
CA GLU A 70 -9.05 0.56 -0.20
C GLU A 70 -8.49 -0.73 0.40
N ASP A 71 -8.64 -1.88 -0.26
CA ASP A 71 -7.99 -3.13 0.16
C ASP A 71 -6.47 -2.98 0.01
N ARG A 72 -5.99 -2.54 -1.16
CA ARG A 72 -4.56 -2.30 -1.42
C ARG A 72 -3.97 -1.30 -0.44
N ALA A 73 -4.64 -0.17 -0.21
CA ALA A 73 -4.22 0.84 0.75
C ALA A 73 -4.10 0.26 2.16
N CYS A 74 -5.08 -0.54 2.61
CA CYS A 74 -5.03 -1.17 3.93
C CYS A 74 -3.86 -2.14 4.05
N ALA A 75 -3.62 -2.99 3.05
CA ALA A 75 -2.49 -3.93 3.05
C ALA A 75 -1.14 -3.20 3.17
N LEU A 76 -0.98 -2.07 2.49
CA LEU A 76 0.23 -1.23 2.59
C LEU A 76 0.36 -0.56 3.96
N ILE A 77 -0.73 -0.08 4.56
CA ILE A 77 -0.70 0.50 5.91
C ILE A 77 -0.33 -0.56 6.96
N ILE A 78 -0.83 -1.80 6.82
CA ILE A 78 -0.41 -2.93 7.68
C ILE A 78 1.11 -3.13 7.58
N LEU A 79 1.68 -3.15 6.37
CA LEU A 79 3.13 -3.26 6.18
C LEU A 79 3.89 -2.09 6.83
N VAL A 80 3.40 -0.86 6.70
CA VAL A 80 3.99 0.32 7.35
C VAL A 80 4.00 0.18 8.87
N ASN A 81 2.89 -0.26 9.47
CA ASN A 81 2.80 -0.44 10.92
C ASN A 81 3.76 -1.55 11.38
N ARG A 82 3.79 -2.68 10.67
CA ARG A 82 4.75 -3.78 10.93
C ARG A 82 6.21 -3.34 10.80
N TYR A 83 6.53 -2.46 9.85
CA TYR A 83 7.88 -1.92 9.72
C TYR A 83 8.27 -1.06 10.93
N LYS A 84 7.36 -0.18 11.38
CA LYS A 84 7.61 0.74 12.49
C LYS A 84 7.83 -0.01 13.81
N GLU A 85 7.00 -1.00 14.09
CA GLU A 85 6.98 -1.74 15.36
C GLU A 85 7.90 -2.97 15.35
N GLY A 86 8.27 -3.46 14.16
CA GLY A 86 9.03 -4.68 14.00
C GLY A 86 10.52 -4.57 14.34
N SER A 87 11.12 -5.73 14.62
CA SER A 87 12.57 -5.87 14.77
C SER A 87 13.31 -5.59 13.46
N LYS A 88 14.65 -5.56 13.50
CA LYS A 88 15.48 -5.45 12.29
C LYS A 88 15.18 -6.57 11.27
N GLN A 89 14.87 -7.78 11.76
CA GLN A 89 14.52 -8.90 10.90
C GLN A 89 13.14 -8.71 10.26
N ASP A 90 12.15 -8.23 11.03
CA ASP A 90 10.81 -7.95 10.53
C ASP A 90 10.82 -6.84 9.49
N ARG A 91 11.56 -5.75 9.75
CA ARG A 91 11.75 -4.63 8.81
C ARG A 91 12.32 -5.11 7.48
N LYS A 92 13.32 -5.98 7.51
CA LYS A 92 13.89 -6.57 6.30
C LYS A 92 12.87 -7.41 5.53
N ALA A 93 12.10 -8.25 6.23
CA ALA A 93 11.06 -9.05 5.60
C ALA A 93 9.96 -8.19 4.96
N VAL A 94 9.56 -7.09 5.62
CA VAL A 94 8.60 -6.12 5.06
C VAL A 94 9.15 -5.48 3.79
N VAL A 95 10.41 -5.04 3.78
CA VAL A 95 11.05 -4.44 2.60
C VAL A 95 11.13 -5.42 1.44
N GLU A 96 11.54 -6.67 1.70
CA GLU A 96 11.60 -7.74 0.69
C GLU A 96 10.21 -8.03 0.11
N PHE A 97 9.18 -8.13 0.96
CA PHE A 97 7.80 -8.31 0.54
C PHE A 97 7.31 -7.12 -0.33
N TYR A 98 7.55 -5.90 0.13
CA TYR A 98 7.16 -4.67 -0.57
C TYR A 98 7.78 -4.60 -1.97
N LEU A 99 9.09 -4.80 -2.09
CA LEU A 99 9.80 -4.75 -3.37
C LEU A 99 9.40 -5.88 -4.32
N LYS A 100 9.04 -7.06 -3.77
CA LYS A 100 8.54 -8.20 -4.54
C LYS A 100 7.17 -7.91 -5.15
N HIS A 101 6.30 -7.18 -4.43
CA HIS A 101 4.91 -6.93 -4.83
C HIS A 101 4.63 -5.50 -5.32
N LYS A 102 5.67 -4.67 -5.50
CA LYS A 102 5.59 -3.25 -5.92
C LYS A 102 4.74 -2.96 -7.16
N ASN A 103 4.53 -3.94 -8.05
CA ASN A 103 3.68 -3.75 -9.23
C ASN A 103 2.20 -3.54 -8.88
N GLN A 104 1.77 -3.87 -7.66
CA GLN A 104 0.42 -3.56 -7.15
C GLN A 104 0.30 -2.14 -6.58
N ILE A 105 1.41 -1.42 -6.46
CA ILE A 105 1.50 -0.07 -5.91
C ILE A 105 1.50 0.90 -7.09
N ASN A 106 0.36 0.97 -7.76
CA ASN A 106 0.19 1.57 -9.08
C ASN A 106 -0.65 2.87 -9.04
N ASN A 107 -0.66 3.55 -7.90
CA ASN A 107 -1.29 4.84 -7.73
C ASN A 107 -0.44 5.73 -6.82
N TRP A 108 -0.55 7.05 -6.96
CA TRP A 108 0.31 8.01 -6.27
C TRP A 108 0.13 7.93 -4.76
N ASP A 109 -1.09 7.75 -4.29
CA ASP A 109 -1.41 7.69 -2.87
C ASP A 109 -0.94 6.37 -2.23
N LEU A 110 -1.01 5.26 -2.97
CA LEU A 110 -0.46 3.97 -2.54
C LEU A 110 1.05 4.05 -2.34
N VAL A 111 1.76 4.77 -3.23
CA VAL A 111 3.19 5.05 -3.05
C VAL A 111 3.39 5.96 -1.82
N ASP A 112 2.69 7.08 -1.76
CA ASP A 112 2.91 8.12 -0.74
C ASP A 112 2.55 7.65 0.69
N VAL A 113 1.57 6.75 0.83
CA VAL A 113 1.18 6.19 2.14
C VAL A 113 2.19 5.14 2.65
N SER A 114 3.10 4.65 1.80
CA SER A 114 3.91 3.47 2.10
C SER A 114 5.42 3.64 1.89
N ALA A 115 5.85 4.05 0.69
CA ALA A 115 7.26 4.09 0.29
C ALA A 115 8.14 4.94 1.22
N PRO A 116 7.74 6.16 1.65
CA PRO A 116 8.57 6.97 2.54
C PRO A 116 8.87 6.27 3.87
N TYR A 117 7.90 5.53 4.40
CA TYR A 117 8.00 4.88 5.71
C TYR A 117 8.69 3.52 5.68
N ILE A 118 8.66 2.83 4.53
CA ILE A 118 9.27 1.52 4.37
C ILE A 118 10.63 1.67 3.67
N ILE A 119 10.61 2.00 2.37
CA ILE A 119 11.84 2.06 1.55
C ILE A 119 12.70 3.25 1.92
N GLY A 120 12.09 4.43 2.08
CA GLY A 120 12.81 5.66 2.44
C GLY A 120 13.53 5.51 3.77
N GLN A 121 12.80 5.11 4.82
CA GLN A 121 13.39 4.85 6.13
C GLN A 121 14.44 3.73 6.11
N TYR A 122 14.20 2.64 5.36
CA TYR A 122 15.14 1.53 5.29
C TYR A 122 16.49 1.92 4.69
N VAL A 123 16.48 2.69 3.59
CA VAL A 123 17.70 3.18 2.94
C VAL A 123 18.40 4.23 3.81
N LEU A 124 17.64 5.08 4.49
CA LEU A 124 18.19 6.06 5.44
C LEU A 124 18.93 5.37 6.59
N ASP A 125 18.32 4.33 7.18
CA ASP A 125 18.91 3.55 8.27
C ASP A 125 20.04 2.63 7.79
N ASN A 126 20.07 2.29 6.50
CA ASN A 126 21.04 1.37 5.89
C ASN A 126 21.60 1.95 4.58
N PRO A 127 22.53 2.93 4.63
CA PRO A 127 23.03 3.60 3.43
C PRO A 127 23.61 2.68 2.34
N LYS A 128 24.10 1.50 2.73
CA LYS A 128 24.57 0.45 1.79
C LYS A 128 23.47 -0.13 0.90
N GLU A 129 22.21 0.02 1.27
CA GLU A 129 21.03 -0.46 0.53
C GLU A 129 20.51 0.59 -0.46
N ARG A 130 21.18 1.75 -0.58
CA ARG A 130 20.90 2.77 -1.58
C ARG A 130 20.78 2.27 -3.03
N PRO A 131 21.51 1.20 -3.47
CA PRO A 131 21.29 0.61 -4.80
C PRO A 131 19.87 0.12 -5.07
N ILE A 132 19.00 -0.01 -4.06
CA ILE A 132 17.55 -0.21 -4.25
C ILE A 132 16.94 0.96 -5.04
N LEU A 133 17.26 2.20 -4.67
CA LEU A 133 16.73 3.40 -5.32
C LEU A 133 17.26 3.53 -6.74
N ASP A 134 18.55 3.23 -6.96
CA ASP A 134 19.18 3.28 -8.29
C ASP A 134 18.51 2.31 -9.28
N LYS A 135 18.04 1.16 -8.80
CA LYS A 135 17.27 0.19 -9.62
C LYS A 135 15.86 0.68 -9.92
N LEU A 136 15.22 1.36 -8.98
CA LEU A 136 13.85 1.83 -9.11
C LEU A 136 13.74 3.05 -10.04
N VAL A 137 14.69 4.00 -9.96
CA VAL A 137 14.66 5.24 -10.75
C VAL A 137 14.80 5.02 -12.26
N VAL A 138 15.45 3.93 -12.67
CA VAL A 138 15.60 3.54 -14.09
C VAL A 138 14.48 2.63 -14.60
N SER A 139 13.49 2.32 -13.76
CA SER A 139 12.37 1.47 -14.15
C SER A 139 11.51 2.13 -15.23
N LYS A 140 10.94 1.33 -16.15
CA LYS A 140 9.95 1.82 -17.12
C LYS A 140 8.63 2.18 -16.45
N ASP A 141 8.35 1.57 -15.30
CA ASP A 141 7.16 1.85 -14.49
C ASP A 141 7.35 3.15 -13.70
N MET A 142 6.45 4.11 -13.92
CA MET A 142 6.51 5.41 -13.26
C MET A 142 6.29 5.34 -11.75
N TRP A 143 5.54 4.35 -11.26
CA TRP A 143 5.28 4.21 -9.83
C TRP A 143 6.51 3.69 -9.11
N GLN A 144 7.23 2.77 -9.75
CA GLN A 144 8.54 2.34 -9.26
C GLN A 144 9.52 3.50 -9.21
N ARG A 145 9.53 4.37 -10.23
CA ARG A 145 10.33 5.60 -10.19
C ARG A 145 9.89 6.57 -9.10
N ARG A 146 8.61 6.61 -8.73
CA ARG A 146 8.09 7.42 -7.61
C ARG A 146 8.47 6.85 -6.23
N ILE A 147 8.66 5.53 -6.13
CA ILE A 147 9.14 4.88 -4.90
C ILE A 147 10.62 5.24 -4.65
N ALA A 148 11.40 5.48 -5.70
CA ALA A 148 12.83 5.86 -5.63
C ALA A 148 13.01 7.29 -5.09
#